data_AF-A0A0D2HWJ5-F1
#
_entry.id   AF-A0A0D2HWJ5-F1
#
_cell.length_a   1.000
_cell.length_b   1.000
_cell.length_c   1.000
_cell.angle_alpha   90.00
_cell.angle_beta   90.00
_cell.angle_gamma   90.00
#
_symmetry.space_group_name_H-M   'P 1'
#
loop_
_entity.id
_entity.type
_entity.pdbx_description
1 polymer ?
#
loop_
_entity_poly.entity_id
_entity_poly.type
_entity_poly.pdbx_seq_one_letter_code
_entity_poly.pdbx_strand_id
1 'polypeptide(L)'
;MATHKASAVTIDEFELPRGHNAAGALLATALMILSARRKFIHPGSVLHDQIIARSATASKYAKTVQDVIFYTIYGLHGIETVYFALTKLKKHNVKFSSPVWFQWIIAVFLGGTFAQKHFDEVVEKKEIKTIKEI
;
A
#
# COMPACT_ATOMS: atom_id res chain seq x y z
N MET A 1 -36.06 5.35 14.47
CA MET A 1 -35.09 4.27 14.22
C MET A 1 -33.73 4.80 14.62
N ALA A 2 -33.28 4.52 15.85
CA ALA A 2 -32.02 5.07 16.36
C ALA A 2 -30.86 4.37 15.64
N THR A 3 -30.18 5.10 14.76
CA THR A 3 -28.91 4.70 14.18
C THR A 3 -27.89 4.64 15.31
N HIS A 4 -27.73 3.47 15.92
CA HIS A 4 -26.57 3.19 16.74
C HIS A 4 -25.35 3.35 15.83
N LYS A 5 -24.66 4.49 15.91
CA LYS A 5 -23.27 4.57 15.46
C LYS A 5 -22.55 3.47 16.22
N ALA A 6 -22.25 2.35 15.55
CA ALA A 6 -21.37 1.34 16.11
C ALA A 6 -20.16 2.08 16.67
N SER A 7 -19.95 1.96 17.99
CA SER A 7 -18.75 2.44 18.64
C SER A 7 -17.57 1.94 17.82
N ALA A 8 -16.69 2.84 17.38
CA ALA A 8 -15.63 2.47 16.45
C ALA A 8 -14.82 1.33 17.05
N VAL A 9 -14.83 0.17 16.38
CA VAL A 9 -14.15 -1.02 16.87
C VAL A 9 -12.65 -0.76 16.95
N THR A 10 -12.06 -1.11 18.09
CA THR A 10 -10.62 -1.00 18.32
C THR A 10 -9.88 -2.07 17.53
N ILE A 11 -8.91 -1.66 16.73
CA ILE A 11 -8.00 -2.56 16.01
C ILE A 11 -6.65 -2.58 16.74
N ASP A 12 -6.33 -3.73 17.33
CA ASP A 12 -5.16 -4.02 18.16
C ASP A 12 -4.32 -5.17 17.60
N GLU A 13 -4.71 -5.71 16.45
CA GLU A 13 -4.03 -6.78 15.75
C GLU A 13 -3.73 -6.37 14.31
N PHE A 14 -2.71 -7.01 13.74
CA PHE A 14 -2.35 -6.85 12.35
C PHE A 14 -2.65 -8.14 11.58
N GLU A 15 -3.39 -7.99 10.48
CA GLU A 15 -3.61 -9.07 9.53
C GLU A 15 -2.93 -8.72 8.21
N LEU A 16 -2.15 -9.66 7.68
CA LEU A 16 -1.58 -9.53 6.34
C LEU A 16 -2.70 -9.56 5.30
N PRO A 17 -2.62 -8.71 4.25
CA PRO A 17 -3.54 -8.77 3.12
C PRO A 17 -3.70 -10.19 2.58
N ARG A 18 -4.95 -10.58 2.32
CA ARG A 18 -5.31 -11.89 1.75
C ARG A 18 -6.07 -11.74 0.44
N GLY A 19 -6.13 -12.81 -0.36
CA GLY A 19 -6.89 -12.84 -1.60
C GLY A 19 -6.44 -11.78 -2.61
N HIS A 20 -7.40 -11.12 -3.27
CA HIS A 20 -7.10 -10.13 -4.30
C HIS A 20 -6.36 -8.89 -3.76
N ASN A 21 -6.59 -8.52 -2.48
CA ASN A 21 -5.88 -7.42 -1.85
C ASN A 21 -4.40 -7.75 -1.64
N ALA A 22 -4.07 -9.02 -1.36
CA ALA A 22 -2.69 -9.49 -1.29
C ALA A 22 -1.99 -9.38 -2.64
N ALA A 23 -2.64 -9.87 -3.70
CA ALA A 23 -2.09 -9.80 -5.05
C ALA A 23 -1.84 -8.35 -5.48
N GLY A 24 -2.80 -7.46 -5.26
CA GLY A 24 -2.66 -6.03 -5.55
C GLY A 24 -1.54 -5.37 -4.74
N ALA A 25 -1.47 -5.63 -3.43
CA ALA A 25 -0.43 -5.09 -2.57
C ALA A 25 0.98 -5.57 -2.97
N LEU A 26 1.12 -6.84 -3.35
CA LEU A 26 2.38 -7.41 -3.84
C LEU A 26 2.82 -6.79 -5.17
N LEU A 27 1.88 -6.59 -6.11
CA LEU A 27 2.17 -5.93 -7.38
C LEU A 27 2.62 -4.49 -7.17
N ALA A 28 1.94 -3.74 -6.29
CA ALA A 28 2.33 -2.36 -5.95
C ALA A 28 3.72 -2.32 -5.30
N THR A 29 3.98 -3.21 -4.34
CA THR A 29 5.28 -3.35 -3.67
C THR A 29 6.39 -3.67 -4.68
N ALA A 30 6.15 -4.61 -5.60
CA ALA A 30 7.09 -4.96 -6.65
C ALA A 30 7.41 -3.76 -7.55
N LEU A 31 6.39 -2.99 -7.95
CA LEU A 31 6.57 -1.81 -8.79
C LEU A 31 7.37 -0.70 -8.06
N MET A 32 7.15 -0.51 -6.76
CA MET A 32 7.99 0.37 -5.94
C MET A 32 9.46 -0.07 -5.94
N ILE A 33 9.72 -1.36 -5.71
CA ILE A 33 11.08 -1.91 -5.70
C ILE A 33 11.76 -1.76 -7.06
N LEU A 34 11.04 -2.07 -8.15
CA LEU A 34 11.58 -1.97 -9.51
C LEU A 34 11.87 -0.52 -9.90
N SER A 35 10.97 0.42 -9.56
CA SER A 35 11.15 1.85 -9.84
C SER A 35 12.29 2.47 -9.02
N ALA A 36 12.51 2.02 -7.79
CA ALA A 36 13.63 2.48 -6.96
C ALA A 36 15.00 1.97 -7.47
N ARG A 37 15.04 0.83 -8.17
CA ARG A 37 16.27 0.20 -8.64
C ARG A 37 16.69 0.74 -10.02
N ARG A 38 17.47 1.82 -10.00
CA ARG A 38 18.06 2.43 -11.21
C ARG A 38 18.90 1.46 -12.04
N LYS A 39 19.53 0.47 -11.41
CA LYS A 39 20.34 -0.54 -12.09
C LYS A 39 19.61 -1.28 -13.22
N PHE A 40 18.28 -1.38 -13.20
CA PHE A 40 17.51 -2.05 -14.25
C PHE A 40 17.41 -1.29 -15.57
N ILE A 41 17.72 0.00 -15.59
CA ILE A 41 17.74 0.79 -16.83
C ILE A 41 19.16 1.09 -17.33
N HIS A 42 20.19 0.62 -16.61
CA HIS A 42 21.58 0.82 -17.02
C HIS A 42 22.01 -0.27 -18.02
N PRO A 43 22.93 0.06 -18.95
CA PRO A 43 23.57 -0.93 -19.83
C PRO A 43 24.16 -2.10 -19.06
N GLY A 44 23.97 -3.33 -19.57
CA GLY A 44 24.37 -4.56 -18.89
C GLY A 44 23.29 -5.17 -17.98
N SER A 45 22.12 -4.54 -17.89
CA SER A 45 20.95 -5.14 -17.26
C SER A 45 20.06 -5.81 -18.29
N VAL A 46 19.42 -6.92 -17.92
CA VAL A 46 18.53 -7.69 -18.82
C VAL A 46 17.44 -6.79 -19.43
N LEU A 47 16.83 -5.93 -18.60
CA LEU A 47 15.76 -5.03 -19.03
C LEU A 47 16.28 -3.95 -19.99
N HIS A 48 17.48 -3.41 -19.75
CA HIS A 48 18.09 -2.51 -20.71
C HIS A 48 18.41 -3.23 -22.03
N ASP A 49 19.14 -4.32 -21.98
CA ASP A 49 19.76 -4.92 -23.17
C ASP A 49 18.71 -5.63 -24.06
N GLN A 50 17.65 -6.19 -23.48
CA GLN A 50 16.61 -6.88 -24.25
C GLN A 50 15.44 -5.98 -24.67
N ILE A 51 15.18 -4.88 -23.95
CA ILE A 51 13.98 -4.06 -24.20
C ILE A 51 14.37 -2.63 -24.56
N ILE A 52 15.11 -1.93 -23.68
CA ILE A 52 15.40 -0.50 -23.84
C ILE A 52 16.34 -0.24 -25.03
N ALA A 53 17.41 -1.03 -25.16
CA ALA A 53 18.43 -0.88 -26.19
C ALA A 53 17.91 -1.14 -27.61
N ARG A 54 16.77 -1.84 -27.74
CA ARG A 54 16.14 -2.12 -29.03
C ARG A 54 15.36 -0.94 -29.60
N SER A 55 15.23 0.16 -28.86
CA SER A 55 14.52 1.36 -29.28
C SER A 55 15.27 2.63 -28.86
N ALA A 56 15.61 3.47 -29.84
CA ALA A 56 16.22 4.77 -29.59
C ALA A 56 15.34 5.65 -28.67
N THR A 57 14.02 5.57 -28.86
CA THR A 57 13.04 6.27 -28.01
C THR A 57 13.06 5.72 -26.58
N ALA A 58 13.02 4.39 -26.40
CA ALA A 58 13.05 3.80 -25.07
C ALA A 58 14.34 4.16 -24.33
N SER A 59 15.49 4.09 -25.02
CA SER A 59 16.80 4.48 -24.47
C SER A 59 16.84 5.95 -24.06
N LYS A 60 16.28 6.84 -24.87
CA LYS A 60 16.23 8.29 -24.58
C LYS A 60 15.38 8.62 -23.35
N TYR A 61 14.25 7.95 -23.17
CA TYR A 61 13.26 8.29 -22.14
C TYR A 61 13.26 7.38 -20.91
N ALA A 62 14.00 6.27 -20.90
CA ALA A 62 13.99 5.28 -19.81
C ALA A 62 14.21 5.90 -18.42
N LYS A 63 15.18 6.80 -18.30
CA LYS A 63 15.46 7.50 -17.03
C LYS A 63 14.28 8.36 -16.60
N THR A 64 13.77 9.21 -17.48
CA THR A 64 12.64 10.10 -17.20
C THR A 64 11.39 9.31 -16.83
N VAL A 65 11.09 8.23 -17.56
CA VAL A 65 9.96 7.35 -17.26
C VAL A 65 10.12 6.71 -15.89
N GLN A 66 11.31 6.19 -15.56
CA GLN A 66 11.56 5.62 -14.24
C GLN A 66 11.48 6.67 -13.12
N ASP A 67 11.99 7.90 -13.35
CA ASP A 67 11.86 9.02 -12.42
C ASP A 67 10.38 9.33 -12.13
N VAL A 68 9.57 9.48 -13.19
CA VAL A 68 8.14 9.75 -13.07
C VAL A 68 7.44 8.62 -12.31
N ILE A 69 7.66 7.36 -12.69
CA ILE A 69 7.07 6.20 -12.00
C ILE A 69 7.48 6.19 -10.52
N PHE A 70 8.76 6.40 -10.21
CA PHE A 70 9.25 6.42 -8.84
C PHE A 70 8.57 7.53 -8.02
N TYR A 71 8.64 8.78 -8.47
CA TYR A 71 8.10 9.91 -7.71
C TYR A 71 6.58 9.86 -7.60
N THR A 72 5.87 9.43 -8.66
CA THR A 72 4.42 9.29 -8.61
C THR A 72 3.99 8.20 -7.63
N ILE A 73 4.60 7.01 -7.69
CA ILE A 73 4.20 5.91 -6.80
C ILE A 73 4.56 6.21 -5.35
N TYR A 74 5.80 6.61 -5.07
CA TYR A 74 6.22 6.93 -3.71
C TYR A 74 5.45 8.13 -3.14
N GLY A 75 5.17 9.14 -3.96
CA GLY A 75 4.38 10.30 -3.58
C GLY A 75 2.94 9.92 -3.23
N LEU A 76 2.25 9.20 -4.12
CA LEU A 76 0.87 8.76 -3.90
C LEU A 76 0.76 7.86 -2.67
N HIS A 77 1.63 6.85 -2.56
CA HIS A 77 1.63 5.94 -1.41
C HIS A 77 1.95 6.66 -0.10
N GLY A 78 2.84 7.66 -0.13
CA GLY A 78 3.11 8.52 1.02
C GLY A 78 1.88 9.31 1.46
N ILE A 79 1.20 9.97 0.52
CA ILE A 79 -0.05 10.71 0.80
C ILE A 79 -1.13 9.78 1.34
N GLU A 80 -1.32 8.61 0.71
CA GLU A 80 -2.26 7.58 1.14
C GLU A 80 -1.98 7.10 2.57
N THR A 81 -0.71 6.89 2.90
CA THR A 81 -0.28 6.43 4.23
C THR A 81 -0.56 7.49 5.29
N VAL A 82 -0.24 8.75 5.03
CA VAL A 82 -0.53 9.87 5.95
C VAL A 82 -2.03 10.01 6.14
N TYR A 83 -2.81 9.99 5.05
CA TYR A 83 -4.26 10.05 5.10
C TYR A 83 -4.83 8.89 5.94
N PHE A 84 -4.37 7.67 5.70
CA PHE A 84 -4.79 6.47 6.43
C PHE A 84 -4.45 6.55 7.93
N ALA A 85 -3.28 7.05 8.28
CA ALA A 85 -2.85 7.24 9.67
C ALA A 85 -3.76 8.21 10.43
N LEU A 86 -4.07 9.36 9.80
CA LEU A 86 -4.84 10.44 10.41
C LEU A 86 -6.35 10.15 10.47
N THR A 87 -6.84 9.30 9.56
CA THR A 87 -8.26 8.98 9.45
C THR A 87 -8.58 7.61 10.05
N LYS A 88 -8.18 6.51 9.39
CA LYS A 88 -8.61 5.15 9.73
C LYS A 88 -7.99 4.63 11.01
N LEU A 89 -6.66 4.75 11.17
CA LEU A 89 -5.99 4.28 12.40
C LEU A 89 -6.48 5.05 13.63
N LYS A 90 -6.62 6.37 13.50
CA LYS A 90 -7.17 7.21 14.57
C LYS A 90 -8.64 6.87 14.88
N LYS A 91 -9.47 6.66 13.85
CA LYS A 91 -10.88 6.31 14.00
C LYS A 91 -11.06 4.98 14.75
N HIS A 92 -10.21 3.99 14.47
CA HIS A 92 -10.29 2.64 15.05
C HIS A 92 -9.36 2.43 16.25
N ASN A 93 -9.04 3.52 16.96
CA ASN A 93 -8.27 3.51 18.21
C ASN A 93 -6.94 2.73 18.17
N VAL A 94 -6.28 2.67 17.00
CA VAL A 94 -4.97 2.03 16.88
C VAL A 94 -3.95 2.92 17.58
N LYS A 95 -3.34 2.42 18.66
CA LYS A 95 -2.39 3.18 19.48
C LYS A 95 -1.23 3.68 18.62
N PHE A 96 -1.06 5.00 18.53
CA PHE A 96 0.05 5.62 17.81
C PHE A 96 1.39 5.08 18.30
N SER A 97 2.32 4.84 17.35
CA SER A 97 3.63 4.22 17.55
C SER A 97 3.65 2.82 18.18
N SER A 98 2.51 2.14 18.31
CA SER A 98 2.50 0.71 18.64
C SER A 98 3.08 -0.13 17.50
N PRO A 99 3.57 -1.35 17.76
CA PRO A 99 4.02 -2.27 16.71
C PRO A 99 2.95 -2.48 15.63
N VAL A 100 1.69 -2.60 16.03
CA VAL A 100 0.54 -2.76 15.13
C VAL A 100 0.32 -1.53 14.27
N TRP A 101 0.48 -0.33 14.83
CA TRP A 101 0.44 0.92 14.07
C TRP A 101 1.52 0.93 12.98
N PHE A 102 2.76 0.55 13.31
CA PHE A 102 3.83 0.47 12.31
C PHE A 102 3.56 -0.59 11.24
N GLN A 103 3.03 -1.76 11.61
CA GLN A 103 2.68 -2.81 10.66
C GLN A 103 1.64 -2.33 9.64
N TRP A 104 0.59 -1.65 10.11
CA TRP A 104 -0.43 -1.08 9.22
C TRP A 104 0.10 0.05 8.35
N ILE A 105 0.94 0.94 8.89
CA ILE A 105 1.59 2.01 8.13
C ILE A 105 2.48 1.46 7.03
N ILE A 106 3.32 0.47 7.35
CA ILE A 106 4.21 -0.17 6.37
C ILE A 106 3.38 -0.91 5.31
N ALA A 107 2.33 -1.63 5.73
CA ALA A 107 1.46 -2.34 4.80
C ALA A 107 0.75 -1.38 3.82
N VAL A 108 0.26 -0.22 4.30
CA VAL A 108 -0.37 0.79 3.44
C VAL A 108 0.66 1.51 2.57
N PHE A 109 1.85 1.80 3.09
CA PHE A 109 2.90 2.42 2.28
C PHE A 109 3.34 1.52 1.12
N LEU A 110 3.42 0.20 1.33
CA LEU A 110 3.84 -0.74 0.29
C LEU A 110 2.66 -1.18 -0.61
N GLY A 111 1.50 -1.44 -0.02
CA GLY A 111 0.33 -1.98 -0.71
C GLY A 111 -0.68 -0.93 -1.21
N GLY A 112 -0.53 0.33 -0.80
CA GLY A 112 -1.43 1.43 -1.15
C GLY A 112 -2.89 1.15 -0.78
N THR A 113 -3.79 1.54 -1.67
CA THR A 113 -5.25 1.31 -1.53
C THR A 113 -5.65 -0.14 -1.28
N PHE A 114 -4.89 -1.15 -1.74
CA PHE A 114 -5.23 -2.56 -1.49
C PHE A 114 -5.07 -2.94 -0.02
N ALA A 115 -4.04 -2.43 0.65
CA ALA A 115 -3.86 -2.62 2.08
C ALA A 115 -4.91 -1.84 2.89
N GLN A 116 -5.35 -0.66 2.41
CA GLN A 116 -6.46 0.07 3.03
C GLN A 116 -7.78 -0.67 2.93
N LYS A 117 -8.10 -1.25 1.75
CA LYS A 117 -9.30 -2.09 1.58
C LYS A 117 -9.24 -3.32 2.49
N HIS A 118 -8.08 -3.93 2.61
CA HIS A 118 -7.91 -5.04 3.55
C HIS A 118 -8.14 -4.61 5.00
N PHE A 119 -7.64 -3.44 5.41
CA PHE A 119 -7.95 -2.90 6.74
C PHE A 119 -9.45 -2.73 6.95
N ASP A 120 -10.19 -2.23 5.95
CA ASP A 120 -11.65 -2.10 6.03
C ASP A 120 -12.34 -3.46 6.20
N GLU A 121 -11.87 -4.51 5.52
CA GLU A 121 -12.37 -5.88 5.71
C GLU A 121 -12.11 -6.41 7.13
N VAL A 122 -10.95 -6.09 7.73
CA VAL A 122 -10.64 -6.48 9.11
C VAL A 122 -11.57 -5.76 10.09
N VAL A 123 -11.80 -4.46 9.88
CA VAL A 123 -12.75 -3.66 10.66
C VAL A 123 -14.15 -4.25 10.57
N GLU A 124 -14.65 -4.50 9.36
CA GLU A 124 -16.00 -5.04 9.13
C GLU A 124 -16.18 -6.41 9.79
N LYS A 125 -15.19 -7.31 9.66
CA LYS A 125 -15.21 -8.62 10.34
C LYS A 125 -15.30 -8.48 11.86
N LYS A 126 -14.55 -7.54 12.43
CA LYS A 126 -14.54 -7.33 13.88
C LYS A 126 -15.84 -6.66 14.36
N GLU A 127 -16.41 -5.75 13.58
CA GLU A 127 -17.73 -5.15 13.83
C GLU A 127 -18.84 -6.22 13.82
N ILE A 128 -18.87 -7.10 12.81
CA ILE A 128 -19.85 -8.20 12.72
C ILE A 128 -19.71 -9.16 13.91
N LYS A 129 -18.47 -9.47 14.32
CA LYS A 129 -18.21 -10.34 15.47
C LYS A 129 -18.76 -9.73 16.76
N THR A 130 -18.47 -8.46 17.02
CA THR A 130 -18.98 -7.75 18.21
C THR A 130 -20.52 -7.71 18.24
N ILE A 131 -21.18 -7.52 17.09
CA ILE A 131 -22.65 -7.51 17.01
C ILE A 131 -23.26 -8.89 17.33
N LYS A 132 -22.61 -9.98 16.90
CA LYS A 132 -23.09 -11.35 17.16
C LYS A 132 -22.91 -11.81 18.60
N GLU A 133 -21.99 -11.17 19.34
CA GLU A 133 -21.68 -11.48 20.74
C GLU A 133 -22.56 -10.71 21.74
N ILE A 134 -23.37 -9.75 21.26
CA ILE A 134 -24.39 -9.00 22.04
C ILE A 134 -25.73 -9.70 21.92
#